data_AF-A0A2E9BFE1-F1
#
_entry.id   AF-A0A2E9BFE1-F1
#
_cell.length_a   1.000
_cell.length_b   1.000
_cell.length_c   1.000
_cell.angle_alpha   90.00
_cell.angle_beta   90.00
_cell.angle_gamma   90.00
#
_symmetry.space_group_name_H-M   'P 1'
#
loop_
_entity.id
_entity.type
_entity.pdbx_description
1 polymer ?
#
loop_
_entity_poly.entity_id
_entity_poly.type
_entity_poly.pdbx_seq_one_letter_code
_entity_poly.pdbx_strand_id
1 'polypeptide(L)'
;MADADMAASWKDAEKMLDKGKTEGALQLLRKADPDGTEVTTLRLAGKAIFIQAGKSGSGSEYRKAAKLLREAVNKNPRDKQANSLYNQIRNDMQDKGISETIIPRLINNGTPTPAGLFAVTAALLLILGTVQYIGSSEEFEDGEAIMRITWTDNAGVYHDENITIALHRAEAPLHVENFILLSESGRYNDVIFHRVISNFMIQSGDFEFNNGQGGYTAKWYGYCNGKTTNSNGEDYNADNCPLSQWSLPGEHTNGLKHKEGSLAAAHAGLNTDGSQFYIVPSGDPPSHLDWTSGKDCSSQSCHTVYGTVTDGLEFIDSISKVQTSSDKPNNDVTIRSIIITDDGVKDSDEPWYQFW
;
A
#
# COMPACT_ATOMS: atom_id res chain seq x y z
N MET A 1 -38.53 18.84 -6.54
CA MET A 1 -37.87 19.40 -7.74
C MET A 1 -36.72 18.50 -8.17
N ALA A 2 -35.81 18.12 -7.26
CA ALA A 2 -34.73 17.16 -7.53
C ALA A 2 -35.17 15.84 -8.20
N ASP A 3 -36.22 15.18 -7.70
CA ASP A 3 -36.70 13.91 -8.29
C ASP A 3 -37.23 14.05 -9.74
N ALA A 4 -37.77 15.22 -10.09
CA ALA A 4 -38.28 15.49 -11.43
C ALA A 4 -37.15 15.72 -12.44
N ASP A 5 -36.08 16.39 -11.99
CA ASP A 5 -34.87 16.64 -12.78
C ASP A 5 -34.06 15.35 -13.01
N MET A 6 -34.04 14.46 -12.02
CA MET A 6 -33.41 13.15 -12.12
C MET A 6 -34.18 12.23 -13.08
N ALA A 7 -35.51 12.19 -13.00
CA ALA A 7 -36.34 11.43 -13.93
C ALA A 7 -36.21 11.92 -15.39
N ALA A 8 -36.06 13.23 -15.60
CA ALA A 8 -35.76 13.79 -16.92
C ALA A 8 -34.39 13.32 -17.44
N SER A 9 -33.39 13.33 -16.57
CA SER A 9 -32.03 12.88 -16.89
C SER A 9 -31.98 11.38 -17.24
N TRP A 10 -32.72 10.52 -16.53
CA TRP A 10 -32.84 9.11 -16.89
C TRP A 10 -33.47 8.90 -18.26
N LYS A 11 -34.52 9.66 -18.59
CA LYS A 11 -35.19 9.57 -19.88
C LYS A 11 -34.28 10.00 -21.02
N ASP A 12 -33.47 11.02 -20.81
CA ASP A 12 -32.51 11.48 -21.81
C ASP A 12 -31.32 10.53 -21.96
N ALA A 13 -30.84 9.94 -20.85
CA ALA A 13 -29.83 8.89 -20.88
C ALA A 13 -30.33 7.66 -21.66
N GLU A 14 -31.58 7.24 -21.46
CA GLU A 14 -32.19 6.13 -22.20
C GLU A 14 -32.24 6.41 -23.71
N LYS A 15 -32.67 7.61 -24.12
CA LYS A 15 -32.62 8.03 -25.54
C LYS A 15 -31.21 8.03 -26.12
N MET A 16 -30.20 8.39 -25.32
CA MET A 16 -28.80 8.36 -25.76
C MET A 16 -28.30 6.93 -25.96
N LEU A 17 -28.69 6.01 -25.07
CA LEU A 17 -28.38 4.59 -25.19
C LEU A 17 -29.04 3.96 -26.42
N ASP A 18 -30.28 4.33 -26.74
CA ASP A 18 -30.96 3.85 -27.95
C ASP A 18 -30.27 4.35 -29.24
N LYS A 19 -29.51 5.45 -29.16
CA LYS A 19 -28.65 5.96 -30.23
C LYS A 19 -27.21 5.43 -30.16
N GLY A 20 -26.92 4.50 -29.25
CA GLY A 20 -25.59 3.92 -29.05
C GLY A 20 -24.53 4.87 -28.47
N LYS A 21 -24.95 6.03 -27.93
CA LYS A 21 -24.08 7.05 -27.31
C LYS A 21 -23.89 6.74 -25.82
N THR A 22 -23.05 5.76 -25.52
CA THR A 22 -22.86 5.25 -24.14
C THR A 22 -22.16 6.25 -23.23
N GLU A 23 -21.11 6.94 -23.68
CA GLU A 23 -20.38 7.91 -22.85
C GLU A 23 -21.24 9.10 -22.43
N GLY A 24 -21.97 9.69 -23.38
CA GLY A 24 -22.86 10.81 -23.06
C GLY A 24 -24.00 10.41 -22.12
N ALA A 25 -24.49 9.16 -22.21
CA ALA A 25 -25.47 8.64 -21.27
C ALA A 25 -24.88 8.47 -19.86
N LEU A 26 -23.66 7.92 -19.75
CA LEU A 26 -22.96 7.76 -18.47
C LEU A 26 -22.68 9.12 -17.80
N GLN A 27 -22.21 10.12 -18.56
CA GLN A 27 -21.99 11.47 -18.06
C GLN A 27 -23.27 12.11 -17.51
N LEU A 28 -24.39 11.92 -18.22
CA LEU A 28 -25.68 12.44 -17.78
C LEU A 28 -26.18 11.75 -16.50
N LEU A 29 -25.97 10.44 -16.39
CA LEU A 29 -26.32 9.66 -15.19
C LEU A 29 -25.48 10.07 -13.98
N ARG A 30 -24.16 10.29 -14.15
CA ARG A 30 -23.27 10.79 -13.09
C ARG A 30 -23.69 12.15 -12.57
N LYS A 31 -24.14 13.04 -13.46
CA LYS A 31 -24.62 14.36 -13.06
C LYS A 31 -25.94 14.29 -12.28
N ALA A 32 -26.79 13.32 -12.61
CA ALA A 32 -28.13 13.18 -12.04
C ALA A 32 -28.13 12.44 -10.70
N ASP A 33 -27.27 11.42 -10.55
CA ASP A 33 -27.12 10.61 -9.34
C ASP A 33 -25.63 10.32 -9.14
N PRO A 34 -24.87 11.29 -8.57
CA PRO A 34 -23.42 11.17 -8.38
C PRO A 34 -23.03 9.97 -7.52
N ASP A 35 -23.89 9.60 -6.57
CA ASP A 35 -23.66 8.51 -5.64
C ASP A 35 -24.07 7.14 -6.19
N GLY A 36 -24.68 7.08 -7.38
CA GLY A 36 -25.10 5.84 -8.03
C GLY A 36 -26.05 4.99 -7.19
N THR A 37 -26.81 5.62 -6.30
CA THR A 37 -27.62 4.91 -5.30
C THR A 37 -28.92 4.40 -5.90
N GLU A 38 -29.43 5.06 -6.95
CA GLU A 38 -30.73 4.79 -7.53
C GLU A 38 -30.74 3.58 -8.45
N VAL A 39 -31.81 2.80 -8.35
CA VAL A 39 -31.96 1.55 -9.13
C VAL A 39 -31.98 1.83 -10.63
N THR A 40 -32.63 2.92 -11.04
CA THR A 40 -32.71 3.33 -12.45
C THR A 40 -31.32 3.74 -12.97
N THR A 41 -30.52 4.42 -12.16
CA THR A 41 -29.14 4.79 -12.50
C THR A 41 -28.28 3.55 -12.70
N LEU A 42 -28.31 2.60 -11.76
CA LEU A 42 -27.57 1.33 -11.84
C LEU A 42 -27.97 0.52 -13.08
N ARG A 43 -29.27 0.45 -13.39
CA ARG A 43 -29.80 -0.24 -14.57
C ARG A 43 -29.31 0.40 -15.86
N LEU A 44 -29.40 1.72 -15.99
CA LEU A 44 -29.01 2.45 -17.20
C LEU A 44 -27.48 2.47 -17.39
N ALA A 45 -26.71 2.61 -16.31
CA ALA A 45 -25.25 2.49 -16.33
C ALA A 45 -24.82 1.07 -16.71
N GLY A 46 -25.46 0.04 -16.15
CA GLY A 46 -25.27 -1.35 -16.55
C GLY A 46 -25.56 -1.59 -18.04
N LYS A 47 -26.65 -1.03 -18.57
CA LYS A 47 -26.97 -1.06 -20.01
C LYS A 47 -25.89 -0.39 -20.86
N ALA A 48 -25.41 0.78 -20.45
CA ALA A 48 -24.38 1.52 -21.18
C ALA A 48 -23.07 0.74 -21.29
N ILE A 49 -22.62 0.16 -20.19
CA ILE A 49 -21.38 -0.60 -20.11
C ILE A 49 -21.52 -1.94 -20.83
N PHE A 50 -22.69 -2.57 -20.78
CA PHE A 50 -22.95 -3.77 -21.58
C PHE A 50 -22.83 -3.48 -23.08
N ILE A 51 -23.33 -2.33 -23.55
CA ILE A 51 -23.16 -1.89 -24.95
C ILE A 51 -21.68 -1.63 -25.29
N GLN A 52 -20.89 -1.06 -24.36
CA GLN A 52 -19.44 -0.88 -24.52
C GLN A 52 -18.73 -2.23 -24.62
N ALA A 53 -19.04 -3.16 -23.72
CA ALA A 53 -18.51 -4.52 -23.69
C ALA A 53 -18.81 -5.30 -24.99
N GLY A 54 -19.99 -5.08 -25.57
CA GLY A 54 -20.39 -5.60 -26.88
C GLY A 54 -19.48 -5.13 -28.01
N LYS A 55 -18.96 -3.89 -27.95
CA LYS A 55 -18.08 -3.30 -28.96
C LYS A 55 -16.60 -3.62 -28.72
N SER A 56 -16.16 -3.60 -27.46
CA SER A 56 -14.76 -3.79 -27.07
C SER A 56 -14.36 -5.27 -26.96
N GLY A 57 -15.32 -6.16 -26.69
CA GLY A 57 -15.05 -7.55 -26.34
C GLY A 57 -14.40 -7.74 -24.95
N SER A 58 -14.32 -6.69 -24.13
CA SER A 58 -13.61 -6.73 -22.85
C SER A 58 -14.36 -7.53 -21.78
N GLY A 59 -13.79 -8.67 -21.36
CA GLY A 59 -14.34 -9.48 -20.28
C GLY A 59 -14.47 -8.76 -18.94
N SER A 60 -13.64 -7.73 -18.70
CA SER A 60 -13.74 -6.87 -17.52
C SER A 60 -14.99 -5.99 -17.57
N GLU A 61 -15.31 -5.42 -18.74
CA GLU A 61 -16.52 -4.61 -18.94
C GLU A 61 -17.79 -5.45 -18.83
N TYR A 62 -17.78 -6.70 -19.32
CA TYR A 62 -18.89 -7.64 -19.10
C TYR A 62 -19.12 -7.90 -17.60
N ARG A 63 -18.06 -8.18 -16.84
CA ARG A 63 -18.16 -8.38 -15.38
C ARG A 63 -18.68 -7.14 -14.66
N LYS A 64 -18.21 -5.96 -15.05
CA LYS A 64 -18.65 -4.69 -14.50
C LYS A 64 -20.13 -4.41 -14.78
N ALA A 65 -20.57 -4.57 -16.03
CA ALA A 65 -21.97 -4.43 -16.39
C ALA A 65 -22.86 -5.43 -15.64
N ALA A 66 -22.42 -6.69 -15.50
CA ALA A 66 -23.15 -7.71 -14.76
C ALA A 66 -23.27 -7.37 -13.27
N LYS A 67 -22.21 -6.80 -12.67
CA LYS A 67 -22.24 -6.31 -11.27
C LYS A 67 -23.31 -5.24 -11.06
N LEU A 68 -23.35 -4.21 -11.91
CA LEU A 68 -24.33 -3.12 -11.81
C LEU A 68 -25.76 -3.61 -11.99
N LEU A 69 -25.99 -4.48 -12.96
CA LEU A 69 -27.32 -5.03 -13.24
C LEU A 69 -27.80 -5.95 -12.13
N ARG A 70 -26.90 -6.75 -11.55
CA ARG A 70 -27.19 -7.56 -10.37
C ARG A 70 -27.57 -6.69 -9.17
N GLU A 71 -26.84 -5.60 -8.96
CA GLU A 71 -27.14 -4.67 -7.86
C GLU A 71 -28.51 -3.98 -8.06
N ALA A 72 -28.84 -3.57 -9.28
CA ALA A 72 -30.16 -3.05 -9.63
C ALA A 72 -31.28 -4.07 -9.35
N VAL A 73 -31.09 -5.34 -9.74
CA VAL A 73 -32.04 -6.43 -9.46
C VAL A 73 -32.18 -6.69 -7.96
N ASN A 74 -31.09 -6.67 -7.20
CA ASN A 74 -31.12 -6.87 -5.76
C ASN A 74 -31.85 -5.74 -5.03
N LYS A 75 -31.65 -4.49 -5.46
CA LYS A 75 -32.34 -3.32 -4.88
C LYS A 75 -33.83 -3.27 -5.26
N ASN A 76 -34.21 -3.71 -6.46
CA ASN A 76 -35.62 -3.83 -6.85
C ASN A 76 -35.89 -5.12 -7.66
N PRO A 77 -36.21 -6.23 -6.97
CA PRO A 77 -36.46 -7.51 -7.64
C PRO A 77 -37.68 -7.52 -8.57
N ARG A 78 -38.59 -6.52 -8.44
CA ARG A 78 -39.81 -6.41 -9.27
C ARG A 78 -39.58 -5.62 -10.57
N ASP A 79 -38.41 -5.01 -10.76
CA ASP A 79 -38.08 -4.33 -12.01
C ASP A 79 -37.84 -5.36 -13.12
N LYS A 80 -38.83 -5.48 -14.02
CA LYS A 80 -38.76 -6.40 -15.18
C LYS A 80 -37.63 -6.02 -16.15
N GLN A 81 -37.31 -4.74 -16.27
CA GLN A 81 -36.27 -4.27 -17.20
C GLN A 81 -34.88 -4.64 -16.68
N ALA A 82 -34.61 -4.42 -15.38
CA ALA A 82 -33.35 -4.83 -14.76
C ALA A 82 -33.14 -6.34 -14.85
N ASN A 83 -34.17 -7.13 -14.53
CA ASN A 83 -34.12 -8.59 -14.62
C ASN A 83 -33.87 -9.09 -16.05
N SER A 84 -34.59 -8.54 -17.03
CA SER A 84 -34.40 -8.90 -18.44
C SER A 84 -32.97 -8.61 -18.89
N LEU A 85 -32.44 -7.44 -18.54
CA LEU A 85 -31.11 -7.01 -18.97
C LEU A 85 -30.00 -7.81 -18.27
N TYR A 86 -30.17 -8.13 -16.99
CA TYR A 86 -29.25 -9.01 -16.25
C TYR A 86 -29.22 -10.43 -16.84
N ASN A 87 -30.38 -10.98 -17.23
CA ASN A 87 -30.42 -12.28 -17.89
C ASN A 87 -29.78 -12.25 -19.29
N GLN A 88 -29.96 -11.16 -20.03
CA GLN A 88 -29.32 -10.98 -21.34
C GLN A 88 -27.80 -10.98 -21.25
N ILE A 89 -27.22 -10.20 -20.32
CA ILE A 89 -25.77 -10.18 -20.16
C ILE A 89 -25.23 -11.53 -19.67
N ARG A 90 -25.97 -12.25 -18.81
CA ARG A 90 -25.60 -13.60 -18.37
C ARG A 90 -25.49 -14.58 -19.53
N ASN A 91 -26.46 -14.54 -20.45
CA ASN A 91 -26.46 -15.40 -21.62
C ASN A 91 -25.29 -15.04 -22.55
N ASP A 92 -25.07 -13.75 -22.81
CA ASP A 92 -23.97 -13.30 -23.67
C ASP A 92 -22.58 -13.61 -23.06
N MET A 93 -22.47 -13.50 -21.74
CA MET A 93 -21.27 -13.92 -21.00
C MET A 93 -21.05 -15.43 -21.09
N GLN A 94 -22.11 -16.25 -21.01
CA GLN A 94 -22.02 -17.69 -21.19
C GLN A 94 -21.56 -18.05 -22.61
N ASP A 95 -22.15 -17.42 -23.63
CA ASP A 95 -21.78 -17.63 -25.03
C ASP A 95 -20.32 -17.25 -25.32
N LYS A 96 -19.81 -16.21 -24.64
CA LYS A 96 -18.42 -15.73 -24.76
C LYS A 96 -17.43 -16.41 -23.82
N GLY A 97 -17.87 -17.36 -22.99
CA GLY A 97 -17.01 -18.03 -22.00
C GLY A 97 -16.50 -17.12 -20.87
N ILE A 98 -17.20 -16.02 -20.60
CA ILE A 98 -16.84 -15.04 -19.58
C ILE A 98 -17.59 -15.40 -18.29
N SER A 99 -16.86 -15.73 -17.22
CA SER A 99 -17.47 -15.97 -15.92
C SER A 99 -17.81 -14.66 -15.19
N GLU A 100 -18.93 -14.63 -14.46
CA GLU A 100 -19.29 -13.55 -13.53
C GLU A 100 -18.28 -13.42 -12.38
N THR A 101 -17.58 -14.50 -12.05
CA THR A 101 -16.55 -14.57 -11.01
C THR A 101 -15.27 -15.18 -11.58
N ILE A 102 -14.12 -14.63 -11.23
CA ILE A 102 -12.81 -15.21 -11.60
C ILE A 102 -12.60 -16.57 -10.89
N ILE A 103 -13.31 -16.78 -9.78
CA ILE A 103 -13.23 -17.98 -8.94
C ILE A 103 -14.29 -19.01 -9.37
N PRO A 104 -13.92 -20.29 -9.60
CA PRO A 104 -14.86 -21.36 -9.93
C PRO A 104 -15.73 -21.76 -8.73
N ARG A 105 -16.96 -22.22 -8.98
CA ARG A 105 -17.89 -22.67 -7.94
C ARG A 105 -17.39 -23.96 -7.28
N LEU A 106 -17.08 -23.89 -5.99
CA LEU A 106 -16.50 -25.00 -5.21
C LEU A 106 -17.53 -26.04 -4.73
N ILE A 107 -18.81 -25.66 -4.67
CA ILE A 107 -19.88 -26.57 -4.21
C ILE A 107 -21.08 -26.42 -5.14
N ASN A 108 -21.66 -27.55 -5.57
CA ASN A 108 -22.94 -27.59 -6.27
C ASN A 108 -23.86 -28.59 -5.57
N ASN A 109 -25.02 -28.12 -5.09
CA ASN A 109 -26.06 -28.93 -4.42
C ASN A 109 -25.53 -29.91 -3.36
N GLY A 110 -24.61 -29.46 -2.51
CA GLY A 110 -24.08 -30.27 -1.40
C GLY A 110 -22.98 -31.26 -1.77
N THR A 111 -22.59 -31.35 -3.04
CA THR A 111 -21.42 -32.13 -3.49
C THR A 111 -20.29 -31.22 -3.97
N PRO A 112 -19.03 -31.47 -3.57
CA PRO A 112 -17.90 -30.74 -4.13
C PRO A 112 -17.83 -30.97 -5.64
N THR A 113 -17.72 -29.88 -6.40
CA THR A 113 -17.41 -29.99 -7.83
C THR A 113 -15.98 -30.51 -8.01
N PRO A 114 -15.53 -30.90 -9.21
CA PRO A 114 -14.12 -31.22 -9.42
C PRO A 114 -13.17 -30.11 -8.95
N ALA A 115 -13.58 -28.84 -9.09
CA ALA A 115 -12.88 -27.68 -8.53
C ALA A 115 -12.97 -27.61 -6.98
N GLY A 116 -14.11 -27.98 -6.40
CA GLY A 116 -14.27 -28.14 -4.95
C GLY A 116 -13.41 -29.24 -4.35
N LEU A 117 -13.31 -30.38 -5.04
CA LEU A 117 -12.43 -31.48 -4.66
C LEU A 117 -10.97 -31.05 -4.75
N PHE A 118 -10.59 -30.34 -5.83
CA PHE A 118 -9.27 -29.75 -5.99
C PHE A 118 -8.94 -28.73 -4.90
N ALA A 119 -9.90 -27.88 -4.52
CA ALA A 119 -9.75 -26.89 -3.46
C ALA A 119 -9.62 -27.53 -2.08
N VAL A 120 -10.35 -28.61 -1.80
CA VAL A 120 -10.21 -29.36 -0.54
C VAL A 120 -8.87 -30.08 -0.47
N THR A 121 -8.42 -30.70 -1.57
CA THR A 121 -7.08 -31.32 -1.63
C THR A 121 -5.96 -30.29 -1.60
N ALA A 122 -6.13 -29.14 -2.24
CA ALA A 122 -5.17 -28.03 -2.17
C ALA A 122 -5.12 -27.43 -0.76
N ALA A 123 -6.26 -27.28 -0.09
CA ALA A 123 -6.31 -26.83 1.31
C ALA A 123 -5.61 -27.84 2.24
N LEU A 124 -5.79 -29.14 2.04
CA LEU A 124 -5.08 -30.19 2.78
C LEU A 124 -3.57 -30.20 2.50
N LEU A 125 -3.17 -29.99 1.24
CA LEU A 125 -1.76 -29.88 0.86
C LEU A 125 -1.12 -28.57 1.33
N LEU A 126 -1.88 -27.48 1.43
CA LEU A 126 -1.46 -26.23 2.05
C LEU A 126 -1.27 -26.41 3.56
N ILE A 127 -2.17 -27.14 4.25
CA ILE A 127 -2.03 -27.46 5.68
C ILE A 127 -0.82 -28.39 5.94
N LEU A 128 -0.55 -29.34 5.03
CA LEU A 128 0.63 -30.19 5.13
C LEU A 128 1.92 -29.44 4.73
N GLY A 129 1.82 -28.50 3.78
CA GLY A 129 2.89 -27.61 3.37
C GLY A 129 3.27 -26.59 4.44
N THR A 130 2.30 -26.02 5.17
CA THR A 130 2.58 -25.05 6.25
C THR A 130 3.34 -25.67 7.43
N VAL A 131 3.22 -26.97 7.67
CA VAL A 131 4.03 -27.67 8.69
C VAL A 131 5.49 -27.82 8.26
N GLN A 132 5.76 -27.86 6.95
CA GLN A 132 7.10 -28.01 6.37
C GLN A 132 7.71 -26.69 5.87
N TYR A 133 6.91 -25.61 5.85
CA TYR A 133 7.19 -24.31 5.26
C TYR A 133 6.89 -23.18 6.27
N ILE A 134 7.36 -23.29 7.52
CA ILE A 134 7.42 -22.18 8.50
C ILE A 134 8.61 -21.23 8.15
N GLY A 135 8.92 -21.09 6.86
CA GLY A 135 10.01 -20.26 6.37
C GLY A 135 9.68 -19.68 5.01
N SER A 136 9.47 -18.37 4.99
CA SER A 136 9.53 -17.45 3.84
C SER A 136 8.56 -17.66 2.68
N SER A 137 7.45 -16.90 2.71
CA SER A 137 7.17 -15.82 1.73
C SER A 137 5.74 -15.32 1.98
N GLU A 138 5.62 -14.25 2.76
CA GLU A 138 4.36 -13.50 2.86
C GLU A 138 4.14 -12.76 1.52
N GLU A 139 2.98 -12.96 0.91
CA GLU A 139 2.51 -12.13 -0.20
C GLU A 139 2.32 -10.71 0.37
N PHE A 140 3.27 -9.81 0.07
CA PHE A 140 3.21 -8.41 0.52
C PHE A 140 2.11 -7.67 -0.28
N GLU A 141 0.94 -7.45 0.32
CA GLU A 141 -0.10 -6.52 -0.21
C GLU A 141 0.20 -5.04 0.14
N ASP A 142 1.47 -4.71 0.32
CA ASP A 142 1.95 -3.63 1.16
C ASP A 142 3.11 -2.92 0.44
N GLY A 143 2.99 -1.59 0.23
CA GLY A 143 3.67 -0.84 -0.83
C GLY A 143 5.20 -1.05 -0.99
N GLU A 144 5.71 -0.81 -2.20
CA GLU A 144 7.11 -1.08 -2.57
C GLU A 144 7.90 0.21 -2.83
N ALA A 145 9.13 0.27 -2.34
CA ALA A 145 10.07 1.37 -2.56
C ALA A 145 11.31 0.88 -3.32
N ILE A 146 11.65 1.54 -4.43
CA ILE A 146 12.91 1.35 -5.15
C ILE A 146 13.86 2.49 -4.78
N MET A 147 14.90 2.16 -4.02
CA MET A 147 15.97 3.08 -3.61
C MET A 147 17.18 2.93 -4.53
N ARG A 148 17.51 3.98 -5.27
CA ARG A 148 18.75 4.06 -6.06
C ARG A 148 19.89 4.57 -5.18
N ILE A 149 20.96 3.82 -5.04
CA ILE A 149 22.12 4.13 -4.18
C ILE A 149 23.40 4.13 -4.99
N THR A 150 24.28 5.08 -4.71
CA THR A 150 25.64 5.11 -5.28
C THR A 150 26.69 5.04 -4.19
N TRP A 151 27.77 4.28 -4.40
CA TRP A 151 28.92 4.23 -3.48
C TRP A 151 30.22 3.90 -4.23
N THR A 152 31.35 4.08 -3.54
CA THR A 152 32.66 3.57 -3.99
C THR A 152 33.13 2.50 -3.02
N ASP A 153 33.42 1.30 -3.52
CA ASP A 153 33.89 0.20 -2.69
C ASP A 153 35.37 0.36 -2.27
N ASN A 154 35.86 -0.59 -1.47
CA ASN A 154 37.24 -0.56 -0.98
C ASN A 154 38.30 -0.80 -2.07
N ALA A 155 37.90 -1.31 -3.24
CA ALA A 155 38.76 -1.44 -4.41
C ALA A 155 38.78 -0.15 -5.26
N GLY A 156 37.98 0.86 -4.90
CA GLY A 156 37.86 2.11 -5.64
C GLY A 156 36.90 2.03 -6.82
N VAL A 157 36.06 0.99 -6.90
CA VAL A 157 35.06 0.84 -7.97
C VAL A 157 33.80 1.61 -7.59
N TYR A 158 33.29 2.39 -8.53
CA TYR A 158 32.03 3.12 -8.39
C TYR A 158 30.84 2.22 -8.76
N HIS A 159 29.81 2.25 -7.93
CA HIS A 159 28.57 1.50 -8.08
C HIS A 159 27.37 2.45 -8.09
N ASP A 160 26.34 2.08 -8.85
CA ASP A 160 25.07 2.82 -9.01
C ASP A 160 23.96 1.81 -9.23
N GLU A 161 23.33 1.39 -8.13
CA GLU A 161 22.44 0.23 -8.10
C GLU A 161 21.10 0.57 -7.48
N ASN A 162 20.11 -0.28 -7.73
CA ASN A 162 18.78 -0.18 -7.15
C ASN A 162 18.58 -1.27 -6.08
N ILE A 163 17.91 -0.91 -4.99
CA ILE A 163 17.47 -1.80 -3.93
C ILE A 163 15.96 -1.70 -3.82
N THR A 164 15.29 -2.86 -3.79
CA THR A 164 13.84 -2.94 -3.66
C THR A 164 13.47 -3.27 -2.23
N ILE A 165 12.52 -2.52 -1.66
CA ILE A 165 12.10 -2.62 -0.26
C ILE A 165 10.58 -2.78 -0.22
N ALA A 166 10.09 -3.87 0.36
CA ALA A 166 8.69 -4.00 0.75
C ALA A 166 8.44 -3.22 2.05
N LEU A 167 7.35 -2.44 2.11
CA LEU A 167 7.00 -1.59 3.24
C LEU A 167 5.79 -2.16 3.98
N HIS A 168 5.94 -2.51 5.26
CA HIS A 168 4.95 -3.21 6.09
C HIS A 168 3.91 -2.24 6.66
N ARG A 169 2.98 -1.80 5.81
CA ARG A 169 1.98 -0.77 6.15
C ARG A 169 0.97 -1.27 7.17
N ALA A 170 0.59 -2.54 7.13
CA ALA A 170 -0.37 -3.09 8.07
C ALA A 170 0.19 -3.08 9.52
N GLU A 171 1.48 -3.32 9.68
CA GLU A 171 2.17 -3.41 10.97
C GLU A 171 2.68 -2.04 11.46
N ALA A 172 3.15 -1.17 10.58
CA ALA A 172 3.75 0.12 10.93
C ALA A 172 3.21 1.28 10.06
N PRO A 173 1.90 1.56 10.10
CA PRO A 173 1.26 2.52 9.20
C PRO A 173 1.86 3.93 9.29
N LEU A 174 2.23 4.42 10.48
CA LEU A 174 2.76 5.78 10.63
C LEU A 174 4.17 5.91 10.09
N HIS A 175 5.03 4.92 10.31
CA HIS A 175 6.39 4.93 9.78
C HIS A 175 6.40 4.78 8.25
N VAL A 176 5.59 3.87 7.71
CA VAL A 176 5.48 3.68 6.26
C VAL A 176 4.94 4.95 5.60
N GLU A 177 3.89 5.56 6.14
CA GLU A 177 3.36 6.83 5.63
C GLU A 177 4.41 7.94 5.65
N ASN A 178 5.13 8.09 6.75
CA ASN A 178 6.19 9.09 6.88
C ASN A 178 7.32 8.88 5.85
N PHE A 179 7.76 7.63 5.68
CA PHE A 179 8.80 7.27 4.71
C PHE A 179 8.36 7.56 3.27
N ILE A 180 7.12 7.24 2.92
CA ILE A 180 6.54 7.54 1.59
C ILE A 180 6.49 9.05 1.35
N LEU A 181 5.92 9.83 2.27
CA LEU A 181 5.79 11.29 2.11
C LEU A 181 7.15 11.99 1.97
N LEU A 182 8.17 11.55 2.72
CA LEU A 182 9.53 12.07 2.61
C LEU A 182 10.20 11.66 1.29
N SER A 183 9.93 10.44 0.81
CA SER A 183 10.42 9.95 -0.48
C SER A 183 9.82 10.72 -1.66
N GLU A 184 8.49 10.86 -1.69
CA GLU A 184 7.74 11.55 -2.75
C GLU A 184 8.05 13.06 -2.81
N SER A 185 8.31 13.68 -1.65
CA SER A 185 8.76 15.08 -1.59
C SER A 185 10.24 15.27 -1.95
N GLY A 186 10.97 14.18 -2.25
CA GLY A 186 12.37 14.20 -2.63
C GLY A 186 13.32 14.53 -1.48
N ARG A 187 12.87 14.44 -0.22
CA ARG A 187 13.69 14.78 0.97
C ARG A 187 14.88 13.85 1.13
N TYR A 188 14.77 12.61 0.68
CA TYR A 188 15.86 11.64 0.72
C TYR A 188 16.82 11.73 -0.48
N ASN A 189 16.54 12.59 -1.46
CA ASN A 189 17.42 12.73 -2.63
C ASN A 189 18.75 13.35 -2.21
N ASP A 190 19.84 12.71 -2.63
CA ASP A 190 21.23 13.04 -2.31
C ASP A 190 21.58 13.00 -0.82
N VAL A 191 20.75 12.34 0.02
CA VAL A 191 21.05 12.10 1.43
C VAL A 191 22.07 10.96 1.56
N ILE A 192 23.05 11.12 2.45
CA ILE A 192 24.10 10.11 2.64
C ILE A 192 23.77 9.10 3.75
N PHE A 193 24.42 7.94 3.70
CA PHE A 193 24.55 7.06 4.85
C PHE A 193 25.68 7.60 5.74
N HIS A 194 25.30 8.35 6.78
CA HIS A 194 26.25 9.05 7.64
C HIS A 194 26.89 8.14 8.69
N ARG A 195 26.37 6.92 8.87
CA ARG A 195 26.89 5.92 9.81
C ARG A 195 26.73 4.50 9.26
N VAL A 196 27.81 3.73 9.23
CA VAL A 196 27.90 2.36 8.74
C VAL A 196 28.69 1.53 9.75
N ILE A 197 28.08 0.47 10.26
CA ILE A 197 28.72 -0.45 11.20
C ILE A 197 28.61 -1.87 10.67
N SER A 198 29.76 -2.46 10.34
CA SER A 198 29.84 -3.84 9.86
C SER A 198 29.16 -4.80 10.83
N ASN A 199 28.35 -5.72 10.30
CA ASN A 199 27.57 -6.71 11.05
C ASN A 199 26.56 -6.10 12.04
N PHE A 200 26.11 -4.87 11.81
CA PHE A 200 25.04 -4.27 12.60
C PHE A 200 24.02 -3.55 11.72
N MET A 201 24.38 -2.42 11.11
CA MET A 201 23.45 -1.64 10.28
C MET A 201 24.16 -0.59 9.42
N ILE A 202 23.43 -0.07 8.43
CA ILE A 202 23.76 1.15 7.69
C ILE A 202 22.65 2.19 7.91
N GLN A 203 22.99 3.38 8.40
CA GLN A 203 22.04 4.42 8.84
C GLN A 203 22.08 5.65 7.94
N SER A 204 20.90 6.14 7.55
CA SER A 204 20.69 7.30 6.69
C SER A 204 19.42 8.09 7.13
N GLY A 205 18.92 8.95 6.25
CA GLY A 205 17.67 9.68 6.42
C GLY A 205 17.79 11.02 7.17
N ASP A 206 19.00 11.48 7.49
CA ASP A 206 19.25 12.84 7.98
C ASP A 206 19.43 13.81 6.81
N PHE A 207 18.31 14.35 6.32
CA PHE A 207 18.30 15.30 5.21
C PHE A 207 18.66 16.74 5.62
N GLU A 208 18.77 17.04 6.92
CA GLU A 208 19.08 18.40 7.37
C GLU A 208 20.59 18.64 7.44
N PHE A 209 21.33 17.69 8.03
CA PHE A 209 22.73 17.91 8.38
C PHE A 209 23.67 16.81 7.88
N ASN A 210 23.15 15.67 7.41
CA ASN A 210 23.95 14.53 6.97
C ASN A 210 24.99 14.06 8.03
N ASN A 211 24.67 14.21 9.32
CA ASN A 211 25.59 13.91 10.43
C ASN A 211 24.93 13.13 11.58
N GLY A 212 23.65 12.76 11.43
CA GLY A 212 22.86 12.00 12.39
C GLY A 212 22.16 12.85 13.45
N GLN A 213 22.23 14.18 13.38
CA GLN A 213 21.62 15.09 14.38
C GLN A 213 20.32 15.75 13.90
N GLY A 214 19.92 15.52 12.66
CA GLY A 214 18.74 16.13 12.05
C GLY A 214 17.73 15.12 11.54
N GLY A 215 16.72 15.63 10.86
CA GLY A 215 15.64 14.85 10.30
C GLY A 215 14.40 14.89 11.19
N TYR A 216 13.27 15.16 10.55
CA TYR A 216 11.96 15.29 11.17
C TYR A 216 10.90 14.66 10.28
N THR A 217 9.69 14.47 10.81
CA THR A 217 8.60 13.82 10.08
C THR A 217 7.98 14.72 9.00
N ALA A 218 7.48 14.14 7.91
CA ALA A 218 6.87 14.89 6.82
C ALA A 218 5.60 15.66 7.22
N LYS A 219 4.87 15.14 8.21
CA LYS A 219 3.67 15.77 8.78
C LYS A 219 3.66 15.67 10.29
N TRP A 220 2.71 16.35 10.93
CA TRP A 220 2.51 16.29 12.37
C TRP A 220 1.84 14.98 12.79
N TYR A 221 2.53 14.20 13.63
CA TYR A 221 2.03 12.91 14.19
C TYR A 221 1.68 12.99 15.69
N GLY A 222 1.64 14.19 16.26
CA GLY A 222 1.26 14.39 17.66
C GLY A 222 2.40 14.47 18.66
N TYR A 223 3.66 14.35 18.23
CA TYR A 223 4.82 14.38 19.11
C TYR A 223 5.84 15.44 18.70
N CYS A 224 6.24 16.24 19.70
CA CYS A 224 7.35 17.19 19.61
C CYS A 224 8.54 16.63 20.40
N ASN A 225 9.55 16.12 19.69
CA ASN A 225 10.73 15.47 20.25
C ASN A 225 10.37 14.48 21.38
N GLY A 226 9.46 13.55 21.10
CA GLY A 226 9.00 12.52 22.04
C GLY A 226 7.98 12.96 23.09
N LYS A 227 7.52 14.22 23.06
CA LYS A 227 6.58 14.77 24.05
C LYS A 227 5.28 15.25 23.40
N THR A 228 4.18 15.07 24.11
CA THR A 228 2.85 15.60 23.73
C THR A 228 2.55 16.94 24.39
N THR A 229 3.26 17.32 25.44
CA THR A 229 3.06 18.60 26.16
C THR A 229 4.37 19.36 26.37
N ASN A 230 4.31 20.69 26.34
CA ASN A 230 5.43 21.56 26.64
C ASN A 230 5.70 21.69 28.16
N SER A 231 6.71 22.49 28.53
CA SER A 231 7.09 22.69 29.94
C SER A 231 6.02 23.38 30.79
N ASN A 232 5.06 24.06 30.16
CA ASN A 232 3.95 24.74 30.82
C ASN A 232 2.72 23.84 30.96
N GLY A 233 2.78 22.60 30.46
CA GLY A 233 1.66 21.66 30.45
C GLY A 233 0.65 21.91 29.33
N GLU A 234 0.99 22.70 28.32
CA GLU A 234 0.15 22.91 27.14
C GLU A 234 0.47 21.83 26.08
N ASP A 235 -0.56 21.34 25.40
CA ASP A 235 -0.41 20.34 24.35
C ASP A 235 0.38 20.91 23.15
N TYR A 236 1.32 20.11 22.65
CA TYR A 236 1.97 20.39 21.39
C TYR A 236 1.00 20.14 20.22
N ASN A 237 1.14 20.96 19.19
CA ASN A 237 0.46 20.87 17.92
C ASN A 237 1.38 21.37 16.81
N ALA A 238 0.92 21.31 15.56
CA ALA A 238 1.69 21.73 14.39
C ALA A 238 2.11 23.22 14.42
N ASP A 239 1.39 24.09 15.15
CA ASP A 239 1.66 25.52 15.19
C ASP A 239 2.67 25.91 16.28
N ASN A 240 2.75 25.14 17.38
CA ASN A 240 3.59 25.47 18.53
C ASN A 240 4.83 24.55 18.69
N CYS A 241 4.92 23.45 17.94
CA CYS A 241 6.13 22.64 17.86
C CYS A 241 6.97 23.02 16.64
N PRO A 242 8.26 23.37 16.80
CA PRO A 242 9.15 23.61 15.67
C PRO A 242 9.20 22.40 14.73
N LEU A 243 9.17 22.64 13.42
CA LEU A 243 9.19 21.58 12.40
C LEU A 243 10.36 20.60 12.59
N SER A 244 11.55 21.09 12.94
CA SER A 244 12.74 20.27 13.20
C SER A 244 12.64 19.37 14.45
N GLN A 245 11.54 19.47 15.21
CA GLN A 245 11.24 18.62 16.35
C GLN A 245 10.00 17.74 16.12
N TRP A 246 9.42 17.76 14.93
CA TRP A 246 8.30 16.87 14.61
C TRP A 246 8.78 15.43 14.62
N SER A 247 8.10 14.61 15.42
CA SER A 247 8.39 13.21 15.65
C SER A 247 7.10 12.40 15.66
N LEU A 248 7.20 11.08 15.53
CA LEU A 248 6.06 10.17 15.53
C LEU A 248 6.19 9.10 16.63
N PRO A 249 5.07 8.51 17.10
CA PRO A 249 5.10 7.49 18.14
C PRO A 249 5.73 6.19 17.62
N GLY A 250 6.41 5.46 18.51
CA GLY A 250 6.98 4.16 18.14
C GLY A 250 5.90 3.11 17.87
N GLU A 251 6.11 2.27 16.86
CA GLU A 251 5.24 1.14 16.48
C GLU A 251 5.94 -0.21 16.72
N HIS A 252 6.96 -0.25 17.57
CA HIS A 252 7.81 -1.42 17.84
C HIS A 252 7.09 -2.65 18.46
N THR A 253 5.83 -2.51 18.89
CA THR A 253 5.01 -3.64 19.38
C THR A 253 4.25 -4.36 18.26
N ASN A 254 4.47 -3.98 17.00
CA ASN A 254 3.75 -4.50 15.83
C ASN A 254 4.01 -5.98 15.49
N GLY A 255 4.93 -6.64 16.20
CA GLY A 255 5.25 -8.06 15.99
C GLY A 255 6.41 -8.31 15.04
N LEU A 256 6.82 -7.31 14.27
CA LEU A 256 8.01 -7.39 13.42
C LEU A 256 9.29 -7.41 14.29
N LYS A 257 10.33 -8.06 13.75
CA LYS A 257 11.63 -8.26 14.39
C LYS A 257 12.73 -7.91 13.40
N HIS A 258 13.87 -7.49 13.93
CA HIS A 258 15.06 -7.27 13.13
C HIS A 258 15.52 -8.59 12.50
N LYS A 259 15.64 -8.57 11.18
CA LYS A 259 16.17 -9.62 10.32
C LYS A 259 17.13 -8.99 9.31
N GLU A 260 17.83 -9.82 8.55
CA GLU A 260 18.60 -9.38 7.39
C GLU A 260 17.67 -8.62 6.43
N GLY A 261 18.14 -7.48 5.93
CA GLY A 261 17.36 -6.60 5.07
C GLY A 261 16.28 -5.76 5.78
N SER A 262 16.10 -5.87 7.10
CA SER A 262 15.09 -5.05 7.80
C SER A 262 15.39 -3.56 7.67
N LEU A 263 14.37 -2.80 7.27
CA LEU A 263 14.32 -1.34 7.35
C LEU A 263 13.67 -0.94 8.69
N ALA A 264 14.38 -0.19 9.50
CA ALA A 264 13.95 0.19 10.84
C ALA A 264 14.25 1.66 11.18
N ALA A 265 13.45 2.22 12.09
CA ALA A 265 13.53 3.63 12.47
C ALA A 265 14.74 3.90 13.38
N ALA A 266 15.49 4.97 13.10
CA ALA A 266 16.52 5.47 14.02
C ALA A 266 15.95 6.59 14.88
N HIS A 267 16.23 6.56 16.18
CA HIS A 267 15.68 7.52 17.13
C HIS A 267 16.61 7.72 18.34
N ALA A 268 16.47 8.84 19.04
CA ALA A 268 17.25 9.18 20.25
C ALA A 268 16.54 8.79 21.56
N GLY A 269 15.35 8.20 21.47
CA GLY A 269 14.52 7.82 22.60
C GLY A 269 13.09 7.53 22.17
N LEU A 270 12.25 7.13 23.13
CA LEU A 270 10.87 6.75 22.85
C LEU A 270 10.09 7.90 22.17
N ASN A 271 9.41 7.59 21.06
CA ASN A 271 8.59 8.52 20.27
C ASN A 271 9.38 9.70 19.66
N THR A 272 10.69 9.54 19.47
CA THR A 272 11.55 10.57 18.83
C THR A 272 11.87 10.23 17.37
N ASP A 273 11.15 9.26 16.80
CA ASP A 273 11.31 8.78 15.45
C ASP A 273 10.96 9.91 14.47
N GLY A 274 11.90 10.19 13.56
CA GLY A 274 11.83 11.28 12.59
C GLY A 274 11.91 10.75 11.17
N SER A 275 12.88 11.23 10.39
CA SER A 275 13.17 10.74 9.05
C SER A 275 14.31 9.72 8.97
N GLN A 276 15.11 9.61 10.04
CA GLN A 276 16.27 8.73 10.04
C GLN A 276 15.87 7.26 10.15
N PHE A 277 16.58 6.42 9.42
CA PHE A 277 16.36 4.98 9.38
C PHE A 277 17.68 4.24 9.22
N TYR A 278 17.65 2.93 9.46
CA TYR A 278 18.76 2.05 9.11
C TYR A 278 18.27 0.78 8.43
N ILE A 279 19.18 0.17 7.65
CA ILE A 279 18.98 -1.11 7.00
C ILE A 279 19.97 -2.11 7.61
N VAL A 280 19.48 -3.30 7.95
CA VAL A 280 20.28 -4.38 8.55
C VAL A 280 20.94 -5.20 7.44
N PRO A 281 22.28 -5.29 7.36
CA PRO A 281 22.96 -6.20 6.44
C PRO A 281 22.76 -7.67 6.86
N SER A 282 23.16 -8.60 5.99
CA SER A 282 23.23 -10.02 6.31
C SER A 282 24.17 -10.27 7.50
N GLY A 283 23.87 -11.29 8.31
CA GLY A 283 24.64 -11.63 9.51
C GLY A 283 23.79 -11.73 10.76
N ASP A 284 24.29 -11.18 11.88
CA ASP A 284 23.59 -11.22 13.17
C ASP A 284 22.67 -9.99 13.31
N PRO A 285 21.33 -10.15 13.20
CA PRO A 285 20.42 -9.03 13.32
C PRO A 285 20.43 -8.49 14.76
N PRO A 286 20.24 -7.18 14.97
CA PRO A 286 20.28 -6.56 16.29
C PRO A 286 19.00 -6.84 17.09
N SER A 287 18.78 -8.10 17.45
CA SER A 287 17.60 -8.56 18.22
C SER A 287 17.47 -7.90 19.60
N HIS A 288 18.56 -7.34 20.14
CA HIS A 288 18.51 -6.52 21.35
C HIS A 288 17.73 -5.21 21.16
N LEU A 289 17.45 -4.77 19.94
CA LEU A 289 16.60 -3.62 19.59
C LEU A 289 15.13 -4.01 19.39
N ASP A 290 14.81 -5.30 19.41
CA ASP A 290 13.43 -5.77 19.31
C ASP A 290 12.66 -5.52 20.61
N TRP A 291 11.37 -5.23 20.47
CA TRP A 291 10.46 -5.31 21.59
C TRP A 291 10.22 -6.77 22.00
N THR A 292 10.14 -7.02 23.30
CA THR A 292 9.66 -8.28 23.86
C THR A 292 8.74 -7.99 25.04
N SER A 293 7.80 -8.90 25.31
CA SER A 293 6.91 -8.76 26.47
C SER A 293 7.70 -8.51 27.76
N GLY A 294 7.40 -7.41 28.45
CA GLY A 294 8.07 -7.01 29.69
C GLY A 294 9.36 -6.19 29.53
N LYS A 295 9.81 -5.93 28.28
CA LYS A 295 10.94 -5.01 28.02
C LYS A 295 10.50 -3.56 28.21
N ASP A 296 11.27 -2.81 28.97
CA ASP A 296 11.08 -1.37 29.13
C ASP A 296 11.85 -0.63 28.02
N CYS A 297 11.15 -0.24 26.97
CA CYS A 297 11.73 0.45 25.82
C CYS A 297 12.17 1.87 26.13
N SER A 298 11.75 2.46 27.25
CA SER A 298 12.25 3.77 27.68
C SER A 298 13.70 3.69 28.17
N SER A 299 14.14 2.53 28.67
CA SER A 299 15.49 2.30 29.18
C SER A 299 16.35 1.39 28.29
N GLN A 300 15.74 0.51 27.49
CA GLN A 300 16.45 -0.53 26.73
C GLN A 300 16.40 -0.37 25.20
N SER A 301 15.84 0.73 24.69
CA SER A 301 15.61 1.03 23.26
C SER A 301 14.83 -0.05 22.50
N CYS A 302 13.80 0.37 21.76
CA CYS A 302 13.05 -0.53 20.89
C CYS A 302 12.73 0.21 19.60
N HIS A 303 13.19 -0.35 18.49
CA HIS A 303 13.08 0.31 17.19
C HIS A 303 11.96 -0.33 16.36
N THR A 304 11.19 0.52 15.68
CA THR A 304 10.14 0.05 14.78
C THR A 304 10.76 -0.51 13.51
N VAL A 305 10.52 -1.78 13.22
CA VAL A 305 10.75 -2.36 11.89
C VAL A 305 9.50 -2.10 11.05
N TYR A 306 9.68 -1.56 9.84
CA TYR A 306 8.57 -1.15 8.97
C TYR A 306 8.81 -1.46 7.49
N GLY A 307 9.91 -2.15 7.15
CA GLY A 307 10.12 -2.65 5.80
C GLY A 307 11.18 -3.74 5.73
N THR A 308 11.35 -4.33 4.56
CA THR A 308 12.32 -5.40 4.30
C THR A 308 12.84 -5.31 2.87
N VAL A 309 14.15 -5.34 2.71
CA VAL A 309 14.81 -5.46 1.40
C VAL A 309 14.43 -6.79 0.76
N THR A 310 13.78 -6.72 -0.41
CA THR A 310 13.35 -7.88 -1.20
C THR A 310 14.31 -8.17 -2.36
N ASP A 311 15.05 -7.15 -2.82
CA ASP A 311 16.05 -7.26 -3.87
C ASP A 311 17.22 -6.29 -3.62
N GLY A 312 18.45 -6.70 -3.91
CA GLY A 312 19.66 -5.88 -3.70
C GLY A 312 20.27 -5.96 -2.30
N LEU A 313 20.01 -7.00 -1.52
CA LEU A 313 20.62 -7.21 -0.19
C LEU A 313 22.15 -7.31 -0.26
N GLU A 314 22.70 -7.85 -1.35
CA GLU A 314 24.14 -7.92 -1.60
C GLU A 314 24.79 -6.52 -1.70
N PHE A 315 24.04 -5.50 -2.13
CA PHE A 315 24.52 -4.12 -2.19
C PHE A 315 24.59 -3.52 -0.78
N ILE A 316 23.61 -3.80 0.07
CA ILE A 316 23.64 -3.45 1.50
C ILE A 316 24.86 -4.10 2.18
N ASP A 317 25.12 -5.37 1.90
CA ASP A 317 26.28 -6.11 2.43
C ASP A 317 27.62 -5.59 1.91
N SER A 318 27.66 -5.07 0.69
CA SER A 318 28.83 -4.41 0.13
C SER A 318 29.07 -3.07 0.82
N ILE A 319 28.02 -2.26 0.96
CA ILE A 319 28.07 -0.96 1.64
C ILE A 319 28.48 -1.15 3.10
N SER A 320 27.99 -2.16 3.81
CA SER A 320 28.31 -2.38 5.23
C SER A 320 29.80 -2.67 5.49
N LYS A 321 30.58 -2.95 4.44
CA LYS A 321 32.01 -3.28 4.50
C LYS A 321 32.90 -2.14 4.00
N VAL A 322 32.34 -1.00 3.59
CA VAL A 322 33.13 0.16 3.15
C VAL A 322 34.02 0.66 4.29
N GLN A 323 35.17 1.24 3.96
CA GLN A 323 36.03 1.84 4.97
C GLN A 323 35.36 3.03 5.65
N THR A 324 35.43 3.06 6.98
CA THR A 324 34.83 4.12 7.81
C THR A 324 35.85 4.78 8.74
N SER A 325 35.61 6.04 9.08
CA SER A 325 36.27 6.77 10.16
C SER A 325 35.21 7.19 11.19
N SER A 326 35.30 6.64 12.41
CA SER A 326 34.27 6.81 13.46
C SER A 326 32.87 6.47 12.95
N ASP A 327 32.72 5.28 12.37
CA ASP A 327 31.51 4.75 11.71
C ASP A 327 31.03 5.54 10.48
N LYS A 328 31.59 6.70 10.15
CA LYS A 328 31.24 7.43 8.93
C LYS A 328 32.02 6.88 7.72
N PRO A 329 31.38 6.53 6.59
CA PRO A 329 32.09 6.14 5.37
C PRO A 329 33.15 7.16 4.92
N ASN A 330 34.31 6.68 4.49
CA ASN A 330 35.39 7.53 3.97
C ASN A 330 35.03 8.16 2.62
N ASN A 331 34.28 7.43 1.80
CA ASN A 331 33.64 7.92 0.60
C ASN A 331 32.13 7.89 0.83
N ASP A 332 31.42 8.94 0.42
CA ASP A 332 29.99 9.02 0.63
C ASP A 332 29.25 7.87 -0.08
N VAL A 333 28.33 7.25 0.66
CA VAL A 333 27.30 6.36 0.13
C VAL A 333 26.03 7.21 0.09
N THR A 334 25.42 7.38 -1.08
CA THR A 334 24.40 8.39 -1.32
C THR A 334 23.14 7.78 -1.91
N ILE A 335 21.98 8.09 -1.31
CA ILE A 335 20.66 7.85 -1.88
C ILE A 335 20.46 8.85 -3.02
N ARG A 336 20.27 8.39 -4.26
CA ARG A 336 20.00 9.26 -5.41
C ARG A 336 18.53 9.58 -5.56
N SER A 337 17.69 8.58 -5.31
CA SER A 337 16.24 8.71 -5.38
C SER A 337 15.58 7.53 -4.69
N ILE A 338 14.38 7.75 -4.17
CA ILE A 338 13.47 6.68 -3.74
C ILE A 338 12.18 6.85 -4.54
N ILE A 339 11.77 5.81 -5.25
CA ILE A 339 10.54 5.78 -6.05
C ILE A 339 9.59 4.78 -5.39
N ILE A 340 8.34 5.20 -5.14
CA ILE A 340 7.29 4.29 -4.65
C ILE A 340 6.59 3.67 -5.87
N THR A 341 6.65 2.35 -6.01
CA THR A 341 6.20 1.62 -7.22
C THR A 341 4.80 1.00 -7.09
N ASP A 342 4.38 0.72 -5.87
CA ASP A 342 3.01 0.37 -5.51
C ASP A 342 2.68 1.15 -4.23
N ASP A 343 1.77 2.11 -4.31
CA ASP A 343 1.45 2.96 -3.17
C ASP A 343 0.54 2.25 -2.17
N GLY A 344 0.09 1.01 -2.44
CA GLY A 344 -0.75 0.22 -1.53
C GLY A 344 -1.96 0.99 -1.01
N VAL A 345 -2.43 2.02 -1.74
CA VAL A 345 -3.61 2.79 -1.38
C VAL A 345 -4.80 1.85 -1.55
N LYS A 346 -5.23 1.24 -0.43
CA LYS A 346 -6.65 0.97 -0.27
C LYS A 346 -7.32 2.33 -0.27
N ASP A 347 -7.98 2.65 -1.39
CA ASP A 347 -8.96 3.72 -1.47
C ASP A 347 -9.77 3.72 -0.16
N SER A 348 -9.53 4.74 0.65
CA SER A 348 -10.07 4.92 1.98
C SER A 348 -11.57 5.13 1.90
N ASP A 349 -12.40 4.09 2.06
CA ASP A 349 -13.87 4.18 2.14
C ASP A 349 -14.58 5.06 1.08
N GLU A 350 -13.87 5.44 0.03
CA GLU A 350 -14.43 6.20 -1.07
C GLU A 350 -15.08 5.18 -2.00
N PRO A 351 -16.40 5.27 -2.16
CA PRO A 351 -17.11 4.25 -2.89
C PRO A 351 -16.59 4.19 -4.33
N TRP A 352 -16.43 2.97 -4.83
CA TRP A 352 -15.89 2.56 -6.14
C TRP A 352 -16.46 3.29 -7.38
N TYR A 353 -17.42 4.21 -7.20
CA TYR A 353 -17.96 5.07 -8.24
C TYR A 353 -17.22 6.41 -8.42
N GLN A 354 -16.26 6.77 -7.55
CA GLN A 354 -15.45 7.97 -7.72
C GLN A 354 -14.42 7.87 -8.88
N PHE A 355 -14.14 6.66 -9.39
CA PHE A 355 -13.16 6.42 -10.46
C PHE A 355 -13.77 5.97 -11.81
N TRP A 356 -14.98 6.45 -12.16
CA TRP A 356 -15.55 6.31 -13.52
C TRP A 356 -15.70 7.63 -14.25
#